data_AF-A0A7V2QJ13-F1
#
_entry.id   AF-A0A7V2QJ13-F1
#
_cell.length_a   1.000
_cell.length_b   1.000
_cell.length_c   1.000
_cell.angle_alpha   90.00
_cell.angle_beta   90.00
_cell.angle_gamma   90.00
#
_symmetry.space_group_name_H-M   'P 1'
#
loop_
_entity.id
_entity.type
_entity.pdbx_description
1 polymer ?
#
loop_
_entity_poly.entity_id
_entity_poly.type
_entity_poly.pdbx_seq_one_letter_code
_entity_poly.pdbx_strand_id
1 'polypeptide(L)'
;MTERLMMQIRKIYKDVKPELLYDELRDFIQKRGVVLDEAKLETYSLPGGSAHIVRGTLTFNVPGSPGKGGAPSLRAHVVGSAIGETKVILDIDDTLFPQEKIGAVQEDLDFIFGSYEVKPVQP
;
A
#
# COMPACT_ATOMS: atom_id res chain seq x y z
N MET A 1 -1.14 -9.24 -28.25
CA MET A 1 -1.83 -9.54 -26.98
C MET A 1 -0.94 -8.97 -25.90
N THR A 2 -1.14 -7.70 -25.54
CA THR A 2 -0.23 -7.00 -24.64
C THR A 2 -0.39 -7.62 -23.26
N GLU A 3 0.60 -8.39 -22.83
CA GLU A 3 0.72 -8.85 -21.45
C GLU A 3 0.73 -7.59 -20.58
N ARG A 4 -0.33 -7.42 -19.80
CA ARG A 4 -0.46 -6.32 -18.87
C ARG A 4 0.51 -6.60 -17.72
N LEU A 5 1.68 -6.00 -17.76
CA LEU A 5 2.64 -6.09 -16.68
C LEU A 5 1.99 -5.43 -15.45
N MET A 6 1.80 -6.26 -14.43
CA MET A 6 1.14 -5.93 -13.19
C MET A 6 2.10 -6.36 -12.10
N MET A 7 2.73 -5.40 -11.46
CA MET A 7 3.65 -5.65 -10.36
C MET A 7 2.85 -5.62 -9.06
N GLN A 8 2.99 -6.68 -8.26
CA GLN A 8 2.37 -6.76 -6.95
C GLN A 8 3.44 -6.90 -5.88
N ILE A 9 3.46 -5.97 -4.92
CA ILE A 9 4.36 -6.01 -3.76
C ILE A 9 3.53 -6.37 -2.53
N ARG A 10 4.01 -7.34 -1.75
CA ARG A 10 3.37 -7.79 -0.51
C ARG A 10 4.37 -7.69 0.61
N LYS A 11 4.02 -6.96 1.67
CA LYS A 11 4.85 -6.85 2.87
C LYS A 11 4.00 -7.08 4.12
N ILE A 12 4.62 -7.63 5.15
CA ILE A 12 4.01 -7.88 6.44
C ILE A 12 4.87 -7.21 7.48
N TYR A 13 4.26 -6.37 8.31
CA TYR A 13 4.93 -5.68 9.40
C TYR A 13 4.33 -6.11 10.72
N LYS A 14 5.17 -6.22 11.75
CA LYS A 14 4.74 -6.56 13.11
C LYS A 14 4.83 -5.31 14.00
N ASP A 15 3.89 -5.16 14.92
CA ASP A 15 3.88 -4.04 15.88
C ASP A 15 3.79 -2.64 15.22
N VAL A 16 3.33 -2.59 13.95
CA VAL A 16 3.08 -1.34 13.21
C VAL A 16 1.60 -1.06 13.18
N LYS A 17 1.21 0.15 13.60
CA LYS A 17 -0.19 0.58 13.51
C LYS A 17 -0.62 0.69 12.04
N PRO A 18 -1.75 0.07 11.64
CA PRO A 18 -2.23 0.11 10.27
C PRO A 18 -2.57 1.53 9.80
N GLU A 19 -3.05 2.39 10.69
CA GLU A 19 -3.32 3.82 10.39
C GLU A 19 -2.04 4.58 10.05
N LEU A 20 -0.97 4.37 10.83
CA LEU A 20 0.34 4.98 10.55
C LEU A 20 0.88 4.52 9.19
N LEU A 21 0.87 3.20 8.94
CA LEU A 21 1.34 2.66 7.66
C LEU A 21 0.52 3.20 6.48
N TYR A 22 -0.79 3.35 6.67
CA TYR A 22 -1.70 3.93 5.68
C TYR A 22 -1.35 5.39 5.35
N ASP A 23 -1.14 6.24 6.37
CA ASP A 23 -0.76 7.63 6.17
C ASP A 23 0.62 7.78 5.51
N GLU A 24 1.62 7.00 5.96
CA GLU A 24 2.98 7.01 5.39
C GLU A 24 2.97 6.55 3.92
N LEU A 25 2.27 5.45 3.61
CA LEU A 25 2.11 4.99 2.22
C LEU A 25 1.49 6.08 1.35
N ARG A 26 0.43 6.73 1.83
CA ARG A 26 -0.25 7.81 1.11
C ARG A 26 0.70 8.95 0.80
N ASP A 27 1.56 9.33 1.75
CA ASP A 27 2.52 10.40 1.59
C ASP A 27 3.66 10.02 0.63
N PHE A 28 4.27 8.85 0.80
CA PHE A 28 5.33 8.34 -0.08
C PHE A 28 4.88 8.24 -1.54
N ILE A 29 3.66 7.76 -1.76
CA ILE A 29 3.12 7.60 -3.10
C ILE A 29 2.83 8.98 -3.72
N GLN A 30 2.15 9.89 -3.00
CA GLN A 30 1.89 11.25 -3.50
C GLN A 30 3.16 12.04 -3.81
N LYS A 31 4.23 11.87 -3.01
CA LYS A 31 5.56 12.46 -3.27
C LYS A 31 6.12 12.09 -4.64
N ARG A 32 5.70 10.98 -5.25
CA ARG A 32 6.13 10.56 -6.60
C ARG A 32 5.31 11.18 -7.73
N GLY A 33 4.45 12.16 -7.42
CA GLY A 33 3.70 12.94 -8.40
C GLY A 33 2.44 12.25 -8.94
N VAL A 34 1.86 11.33 -8.17
CA VAL A 34 0.54 10.76 -8.47
C VAL A 34 -0.55 11.41 -7.63
N VAL A 35 -1.77 11.44 -8.18
CA VAL A 35 -2.93 12.04 -7.52
C VAL A 35 -3.72 10.95 -6.83
N LEU A 36 -4.10 11.21 -5.58
CA LEU A 36 -5.01 10.34 -4.84
C LEU A 36 -6.42 10.44 -5.44
N ASP A 37 -6.95 9.31 -5.88
CA ASP A 37 -8.28 9.19 -6.48
C ASP A 37 -9.31 8.76 -5.43
N GLU A 38 -9.01 7.67 -4.71
CA GLU A 38 -9.86 7.15 -3.64
C GLU A 38 -9.02 6.88 -2.40
N ALA A 39 -9.52 7.32 -1.25
CA ALA A 39 -8.98 6.98 0.06
C ALA A 39 -10.12 6.50 0.95
N LYS A 40 -10.07 5.22 1.33
CA LYS A 40 -11.03 4.58 2.21
C LYS A 40 -10.31 4.00 3.41
N LEU A 41 -10.79 4.31 4.61
CA LEU A 41 -10.31 3.73 5.86
C LEU A 41 -11.51 3.22 6.64
N GLU A 42 -11.54 1.92 6.90
CA GLU A 42 -12.63 1.23 7.58
C GLU A 42 -12.09 0.55 8.83
N THR A 43 -12.76 0.74 9.96
CA THR A 43 -12.41 0.10 11.23
C THR A 43 -13.51 -0.86 11.63
N TYR A 44 -13.13 -2.13 11.84
CA TYR A 44 -14.02 -3.20 12.25
C TYR A 44 -13.64 -3.66 13.65
N SER A 45 -14.56 -3.51 14.60
CA SER A 45 -14.41 -4.10 15.94
C SER A 45 -14.53 -5.62 15.84
N LEU A 46 -13.63 -6.35 16.49
CA LEU A 46 -13.73 -7.80 16.54
C LEU A 46 -14.75 -8.24 17.59
N PRO A 47 -15.56 -9.28 17.31
CA PRO A 47 -16.50 -9.80 18.28
C PRO A 47 -15.73 -10.37 19.49
N GLY A 48 -16.03 -9.85 20.69
CA GLY A 48 -15.50 -10.39 21.95
C GLY A 48 -14.25 -9.73 22.53
N GLY A 49 -13.81 -8.57 22.02
CA GLY A 49 -12.66 -7.86 22.61
C GLY A 49 -12.56 -6.38 22.28
N SER A 50 -11.54 -5.71 22.82
CA SER A 50 -11.17 -4.32 22.53
C SER A 50 -10.29 -4.17 21.28
N ALA A 51 -10.03 -5.27 20.57
CA ALA A 51 -9.22 -5.28 19.35
C ALA A 51 -10.04 -4.85 18.13
N HIS A 52 -9.40 -4.08 17.26
CA HIS A 52 -10.00 -3.54 16.05
C HIS A 52 -9.10 -3.88 14.86
N ILE A 53 -9.71 -4.31 13.75
CA ILE A 53 -9.03 -4.43 12.47
C ILE A 53 -9.30 -3.17 11.68
N VAL A 54 -8.23 -2.55 11.20
CA VAL A 54 -8.30 -1.42 10.28
C VAL A 54 -8.02 -1.94 8.88
N ARG A 55 -8.85 -1.54 7.93
CA ARG A 55 -8.71 -1.78 6.50
C ARG A 55 -8.62 -0.43 5.79
N GLY A 56 -7.42 -0.13 5.31
CA GLY A 56 -7.14 0.99 4.42
C GLY A 56 -7.12 0.54 2.97
N THR A 57 -7.76 1.31 2.09
CA THR A 57 -7.60 1.22 0.64
C THR A 57 -7.26 2.61 0.11
N LEU A 58 -6.18 2.70 -0.65
CA LEU A 58 -5.77 3.90 -1.37
C LEU A 58 -5.68 3.56 -2.85
N THR A 59 -6.23 4.41 -3.68
CA THR A 59 -6.19 4.29 -5.13
C THR A 59 -5.61 5.57 -5.69
N PHE A 60 -4.61 5.45 -6.55
CA PHE A 60 -3.89 6.57 -7.14
C PHE A 60 -3.94 6.52 -8.66
N ASN A 61 -4.03 7.70 -9.24
CA ASN A 61 -4.04 7.91 -10.68
C ASN A 61 -2.90 8.85 -11.09
N VAL A 62 -2.28 8.55 -12.24
CA VAL A 62 -1.24 9.42 -12.82
C VAL A 62 -1.91 10.58 -13.55
N PRO A 63 -1.60 11.84 -13.20
CA PRO A 63 -2.16 13.00 -13.90
C PRO A 63 -1.73 12.99 -15.38
N GLY A 64 -2.70 13.10 -16.29
CA GLY A 64 -2.46 13.07 -17.73
C GLY A 64 -2.68 11.72 -18.41
N SER A 65 -3.03 10.65 -17.68
CA SER A 65 -3.51 9.43 -18.31
C SER A 65 -4.93 9.66 -18.87
N PRO A 66 -5.16 9.45 -20.18
CA PRO A 66 -6.45 9.68 -20.81
C PRO A 66 -7.43 8.59 -20.38
N GLY A 67 -8.18 8.84 -19.31
CA GLY A 67 -9.23 7.92 -18.90
C GLY A 67 -9.93 8.35 -17.62
N LYS A 68 -10.99 9.16 -17.76
CA LYS A 68 -12.14 9.07 -16.84
C LYS A 68 -12.67 7.63 -16.92
N GLY A 69 -12.14 6.72 -16.09
CA GLY A 69 -12.44 5.28 -16.13
C GLY A 69 -11.26 4.36 -16.49
N GLY A 70 -10.03 4.88 -16.57
CA GLY A 70 -8.83 4.06 -16.71
C GLY A 70 -8.49 3.36 -15.40
N ALA A 71 -8.04 2.11 -15.48
CA ALA A 71 -7.68 1.32 -14.30
C ALA A 71 -6.64 2.06 -13.43
N PRO A 72 -6.74 1.96 -12.10
CA PRO A 72 -5.86 2.68 -11.21
C PRO A 72 -4.41 2.31 -11.45
N SER A 73 -3.54 3.31 -11.55
CA SER A 73 -2.11 3.11 -11.80
C SER A 73 -1.43 2.45 -10.60
N LEU A 74 -1.92 2.74 -9.39
CA LEU A 74 -1.45 2.13 -8.16
C LEU A 74 -2.60 2.00 -7.16
N ARG A 75 -2.66 0.85 -6.50
CA ARG A 75 -3.60 0.57 -5.42
C ARG A 75 -2.86 0.02 -4.22
N ALA A 76 -3.07 0.62 -3.06
CA ALA A 76 -2.55 0.13 -1.80
C ALA A 76 -3.68 -0.39 -0.93
N HIS A 77 -3.54 -1.62 -0.46
CA HIS A 77 -4.41 -2.23 0.53
C HIS A 77 -3.62 -2.47 1.81
N VAL A 78 -4.07 -1.86 2.90
CA VAL A 78 -3.52 -2.06 4.25
C VAL A 78 -4.59 -2.76 5.07
N VAL A 79 -4.25 -3.88 5.69
CA VAL A 79 -5.14 -4.60 6.61
C VAL A 79 -4.34 -5.04 7.81
N GLY A 80 -4.77 -4.65 8.99
CA GLY A 80 -4.05 -5.00 10.20
C GLY A 80 -4.79 -4.60 11.46
N SER A 81 -4.18 -4.92 12.59
CA SER A 81 -4.61 -4.49 13.91
C SER A 81 -3.44 -3.78 14.57
N ALA A 82 -3.72 -2.84 15.48
CA ALA A 82 -2.68 -2.24 16.31
C ALA A 82 -1.94 -3.27 17.18
N ILE A 83 -2.53 -4.46 17.36
CA ILE A 83 -1.93 -5.60 18.05
C ILE A 83 -1.76 -6.72 17.03
N GLY A 84 -0.51 -7.16 16.84
CA GLY A 84 -0.15 -8.26 15.94
C GLY A 84 0.53 -7.80 14.65
N GLU A 85 -0.06 -8.18 13.52
CA GLU A 85 0.50 -7.94 12.18
C GLU A 85 -0.34 -6.94 11.39
N THR A 86 0.36 -6.12 10.62
CA THR A 86 -0.20 -5.26 9.59
C THR A 86 0.34 -5.69 8.24
N LYS A 87 -0.58 -6.03 7.33
CA LYS A 87 -0.27 -6.52 5.99
C LYS A 87 -0.53 -5.40 5.00
N VAL A 88 0.40 -5.23 4.07
CA VAL A 88 0.23 -4.34 2.92
C VAL A 88 0.34 -5.11 1.62
N ILE A 89 -0.53 -4.76 0.69
CA ILE A 89 -0.49 -5.18 -0.70
C ILE A 89 -0.49 -3.91 -1.55
N LEU A 90 0.51 -3.78 -2.42
CA LEU A 90 0.56 -2.75 -3.44
C LEU A 90 0.37 -3.42 -4.80
N ASP A 91 -0.71 -3.11 -5.49
CA ASP A 91 -0.96 -3.50 -6.87
C ASP A 91 -0.60 -2.31 -7.77
N ILE A 92 0.36 -2.50 -8.67
CA ILE A 92 0.98 -1.43 -9.45
C ILE A 92 0.97 -1.81 -10.93
N ASP A 93 0.48 -0.88 -11.75
CA ASP A 93 0.60 -0.95 -13.21
C ASP A 93 1.93 -0.29 -13.61
N ASP A 94 2.98 -1.08 -13.85
CA ASP A 94 4.33 -0.55 -14.11
C ASP A 94 4.43 0.22 -15.45
N THR A 95 3.42 0.08 -16.31
CA THR A 95 3.31 0.89 -17.53
C THR A 95 2.97 2.35 -17.24
N LEU A 96 2.26 2.60 -16.14
CA LEU A 96 1.85 3.94 -15.68
C LEU A 96 2.74 4.44 -14.55
N PHE A 97 3.30 3.53 -13.74
CA PHE A 97 4.11 3.85 -12.59
C PHE A 97 5.50 3.21 -12.72
N PRO A 98 6.50 3.93 -13.26
CA PRO A 98 7.79 3.36 -13.63
C PRO A 98 8.54 2.75 -12.44
N GLN A 99 9.34 1.72 -12.71
CA GLN A 99 10.08 0.97 -11.69
C GLN A 99 10.97 1.83 -10.78
N GLU A 100 11.51 2.95 -11.27
CA GLU A 100 12.27 3.90 -10.44
C GLU A 100 11.42 4.44 -9.27
N LYS A 101 10.17 4.82 -9.54
CA LYS A 101 9.24 5.30 -8.50
C LYS A 101 8.82 4.17 -7.56
N ILE A 102 8.64 2.96 -8.09
CA ILE A 102 8.34 1.77 -7.30
C ILE A 102 9.49 1.47 -6.33
N GLY A 103 10.73 1.48 -6.83
CA GLY A 103 11.94 1.29 -6.03
C GLY A 103 12.02 2.31 -4.90
N ALA A 104 11.83 3.58 -5.23
CA ALA A 104 11.92 4.64 -4.24
C ALA A 104 10.82 4.56 -3.15
N VAL A 105 9.58 4.15 -3.48
CA VAL A 105 8.54 3.88 -2.48
C VAL A 105 8.92 2.69 -1.59
N GLN A 106 9.53 1.65 -2.16
CA GLN A 106 10.02 0.51 -1.37
C GLN A 106 11.18 0.91 -0.45
N GLU A 107 12.09 1.76 -0.91
CA GLU A 107 13.20 2.28 -0.10
C GLU A 107 12.68 3.14 1.06
N ASP A 108 11.71 4.02 0.83
CA ASP A 108 11.07 4.79 1.91
C ASP A 108 10.41 3.86 2.96
N LEU A 109 9.72 2.82 2.49
CA LEU A 109 9.09 1.83 3.36
C LEU A 109 10.12 1.01 4.15
N ASP A 110 11.21 0.59 3.53
CA ASP A 110 12.29 -0.14 4.22
C ASP A 110 13.01 0.76 5.23
N PHE A 111 13.21 2.03 4.91
CA PHE A 111 13.82 3.00 5.79
C PHE A 111 13.00 3.23 7.08
N ILE A 112 11.67 3.38 6.97
CA ILE A 112 10.80 3.61 8.15
C ILE A 112 10.40 2.29 8.83
N PHE A 113 9.98 1.29 8.05
CA PHE A 113 9.34 0.08 8.56
C PHE A 113 10.19 -1.19 8.42
N GLY A 114 11.36 -1.14 7.79
CA GLY A 114 12.19 -2.33 7.53
C GLY A 114 12.62 -3.08 8.79
N SER A 115 12.74 -2.39 9.94
CA SER A 115 13.00 -3.02 11.25
C SER A 115 11.81 -3.81 11.79
N TYR A 116 10.61 -3.51 11.31
CA TYR A 116 9.35 -4.15 11.70
C TYR A 116 8.87 -5.18 10.67
N GLU A 117 9.52 -5.23 9.51
CA GLU A 117 9.15 -6.14 8.43
C GLU A 117 9.44 -7.59 8.84
N VAL A 118 8.40 -8.41 8.79
CA VAL A 118 8.50 -9.85 8.97
C VAL A 118 9.08 -10.43 7.68
N LYS A 119 10.40 -10.51 7.63
CA LYS A 119 11.09 -11.19 6.52
C LYS A 119 10.73 -12.67 6.57
N PRO A 120 10.33 -13.30 5.46
CA PRO A 120 10.14 -14.74 5.44
C PRO A 120 11.46 -15.38 5.88
N VAL A 121 11.40 -16.18 6.94
CA VAL A 121 12.53 -17.04 7.33
C VAL A 121 12.76 -17.97 6.16
N GLN A 122 13.84 -17.73 5.40
CA GLN A 122 14.28 -18.72 4.42
C GLN A 122 14.75 -19.95 5.20
N PRO A 123 14.21 -21.14 4.90
CA PRO A 123 14.65 -22.39 5.52
C PRO A 123 16.08 -22.76 5.15
#